data_AF-A0A7K2Q2K1-F1
#
_entry.id   AF-A0A7K2Q2K1-F1
#
_cell.length_a   1.000
_cell.length_b   1.000
_cell.length_c   1.000
_cell.angle_alpha   90.00
_cell.angle_beta   90.00
_cell.angle_gamma   90.00
#
_symmetry.space_group_name_H-M   'P 1'
#
loop_
_entity.id
_entity.type
_entity.pdbx_description
1 polymer ?
#
loop_
_entity_poly.entity_id
_entity_poly.type
_entity_poly.pdbx_seq_one_letter_code
_entity_poly.pdbx_strand_id
1 'polypeptide(L)'
;LNRLRVWLPTLLAMSANSPLWDGRDTGFASWRTIVFGRWPVSGPTPCFRTLADYEARIEALLEAGVIADRGQLYWQARLSDRYPTLEVRCLDVQLDATDAVLLTGIVRALVSTAIAEEKAGAAPVECPPELLHAAMWHAARHGLNGSLVDPQGRRRSAGDVLWLLMRHITPALEEAGDEREVGALLHRLLREGTPADRQRRALAEGGMPALTDLITGQGAGSGR
;
A
#
# COMPACT_ATOMS: atom_id res chain seq x y z
N LEU A 1 12.60 -3.89 6.29
CA LEU A 1 11.19 -4.04 6.76
C LEU A 1 10.74 -2.89 7.66
N ASN A 2 11.41 -2.62 8.79
CA ASN A 2 11.03 -1.54 9.72
C ASN A 2 10.90 -0.15 9.08
N ARG A 3 11.83 0.24 8.19
CA ARG A 3 11.77 1.52 7.46
C ARG A 3 10.60 1.61 6.47
N LEU A 4 10.14 0.46 5.96
CA LEU A 4 9.06 0.40 4.98
C LEU A 4 7.68 0.49 5.63
N ARG A 5 7.52 -0.05 6.86
CA ARG A 5 6.21 -0.21 7.51
C ARG A 5 5.42 1.10 7.62
N VAL A 6 6.12 2.22 7.82
CA VAL A 6 5.53 3.56 7.99
C VAL A 6 4.97 4.14 6.69
N TRP A 7 5.37 3.60 5.54
CA TRP A 7 4.88 3.98 4.22
C TRP A 7 3.74 3.10 3.70
N LEU A 8 3.47 1.96 4.36
CA LEU A 8 2.38 1.05 3.98
C LEU A 8 0.99 1.74 3.95
N PRO A 9 0.64 2.66 4.88
CA PRO A 9 -0.61 3.41 4.78
C PRO A 9 -0.72 4.23 3.50
N THR A 10 0.36 4.90 3.10
CA THR A 10 0.41 5.69 1.86
C THR A 10 0.26 4.78 0.64
N LEU A 11 0.98 3.66 0.60
CA LEU A 11 0.87 2.67 -0.47
C LEU A 11 -0.54 2.08 -0.58
N LEU A 12 -1.19 1.78 0.55
CA LEU A 12 -2.58 1.35 0.57
C LEU A 12 -3.51 2.42 0.00
N ALA A 13 -3.32 3.67 0.42
CA ALA A 13 -4.16 4.78 -0.03
C ALA A 13 -4.07 4.99 -1.54
N MET A 14 -2.86 4.90 -2.10
CA MET A 14 -2.61 5.02 -3.55
C MET A 14 -3.22 3.88 -4.35
N SER A 15 -3.12 2.66 -3.84
CA SER A 15 -3.52 1.43 -4.54
C SER A 15 -4.97 1.02 -4.33
N ALA A 16 -5.73 1.75 -3.51
CA ALA A 16 -7.07 1.38 -3.11
C ALA A 16 -8.00 1.16 -4.33
N ASN A 17 -8.58 -0.05 -4.43
CA ASN A 17 -9.37 -0.48 -5.58
C ASN A 17 -10.52 -1.44 -5.21
N SER A 18 -11.00 -1.40 -3.97
CA SER A 18 -12.09 -2.25 -3.52
C SER A 18 -13.18 -1.46 -2.80
N PRO A 19 -13.81 -0.45 -3.43
CA PRO A 19 -14.81 0.36 -2.76
C PRO A 19 -16.16 -0.34 -2.60
N LEU A 20 -16.43 -1.36 -3.43
CA LEU A 20 -17.72 -2.05 -3.48
C LEU A 20 -17.63 -3.46 -2.88
N TRP A 21 -18.72 -3.90 -2.26
CA TRP A 21 -18.91 -5.26 -1.79
C TRP A 21 -20.38 -5.64 -1.91
N ASP A 22 -20.67 -6.80 -2.50
CA ASP A 22 -22.04 -7.28 -2.73
C ASP A 22 -22.94 -6.22 -3.40
N GLY A 23 -22.40 -5.60 -4.45
CA GLY A 23 -23.08 -4.57 -5.25
C GLY A 23 -23.27 -3.21 -4.59
N ARG A 24 -22.72 -2.98 -3.39
CA ARG A 24 -22.91 -1.73 -2.63
C ARG A 24 -21.60 -1.04 -2.30
N ASP A 25 -21.61 0.29 -2.25
CA ASP A 25 -20.49 1.06 -1.72
C ASP A 25 -20.34 0.80 -0.22
N THR A 26 -19.14 0.38 0.17
CA THR A 26 -18.78 0.08 1.56
C THR A 26 -18.44 1.34 2.35
N GLY A 27 -18.24 2.45 1.64
CA GLY A 27 -17.65 3.70 2.09
C GLY A 27 -16.14 3.64 2.30
N PHE A 28 -15.50 2.49 2.15
CA PHE A 28 -14.03 2.36 2.19
C PHE A 28 -13.46 2.50 0.79
N ALA A 29 -12.24 3.01 0.63
CA ALA A 29 -11.53 2.95 -0.64
C ALA A 29 -10.94 1.54 -0.86
N SER A 30 -10.48 0.88 0.20
CA SER A 30 -10.05 -0.52 0.22
C SER A 30 -10.84 -1.32 1.24
N TRP A 31 -11.96 -1.91 0.82
CA TRP A 31 -12.71 -2.85 1.64
C TRP A 31 -11.94 -4.14 1.88
N ARG A 32 -11.09 -4.55 0.92
CA ARG A 32 -10.21 -5.72 1.04
C ARG A 32 -9.40 -5.67 2.33
N THR A 33 -8.84 -4.51 2.66
CA THR A 33 -8.05 -4.33 3.89
C THR A 33 -8.89 -4.61 5.15
N ILE A 34 -10.14 -4.16 5.18
CA ILE A 34 -11.06 -4.36 6.31
C ILE A 34 -11.46 -5.82 6.45
N VAL A 35 -11.76 -6.50 5.35
CA VAL A 35 -12.10 -7.93 5.35
C VAL A 35 -10.92 -8.77 5.85
N PHE A 36 -9.71 -8.49 5.38
CA PHE A 36 -8.50 -9.20 5.81
C PHE A 36 -8.15 -8.95 7.28
N GLY A 37 -8.58 -7.84 7.87
CA GLY A 37 -8.35 -7.52 9.28
C GLY A 37 -9.00 -8.51 10.28
N ARG A 38 -9.86 -9.41 9.80
CA ARG A 38 -10.53 -10.44 10.62
C ARG A 38 -9.65 -11.66 10.90
N TRP A 39 -8.53 -11.82 10.18
CA TRP A 39 -7.63 -12.95 10.39
C TRP A 39 -6.73 -12.75 11.62
N PRO A 40 -6.38 -13.82 12.37
CA PRO A 40 -5.72 -13.73 13.67
C PRO A 40 -4.42 -12.92 13.69
N VAL A 41 -3.61 -13.06 12.62
CA VAL A 41 -2.32 -12.37 12.49
C VAL A 41 -2.32 -11.49 11.25
N SER A 42 -3.14 -10.44 11.30
CA SER A 42 -3.35 -9.50 10.19
C SER A 42 -3.05 -8.06 10.58
N GLY A 43 -2.71 -7.25 9.57
CA GLY A 43 -2.58 -5.80 9.72
C GLY A 43 -1.16 -5.26 9.48
N PRO A 44 -0.85 -4.07 10.03
CA PRO A 44 0.44 -3.45 9.82
C PRO A 44 1.59 -4.34 10.31
N THR A 45 2.68 -4.35 9.56
CA THR A 45 3.89 -5.09 9.95
C THR A 45 4.41 -4.59 11.31
N PRO A 46 4.72 -5.47 12.28
CA PRO A 46 5.34 -5.06 13.53
C PRO A 46 6.72 -4.41 13.34
N CYS A 47 7.22 -3.73 14.37
CA CYS A 47 8.63 -3.36 14.45
C CYS A 47 9.43 -4.51 15.05
N PHE A 48 10.60 -4.81 14.51
CA PHE A 48 11.47 -5.90 14.96
C PHE A 48 12.85 -5.38 15.32
N ARG A 49 13.46 -5.90 16.39
CA ARG A 49 14.80 -5.46 16.81
C ARG A 49 15.90 -5.99 15.89
N THR A 50 15.75 -7.25 15.47
CA THR A 50 16.70 -7.98 14.63
C THR A 50 15.96 -9.02 13.81
N LEU A 51 16.65 -9.69 12.88
CA LEU A 51 16.11 -10.85 12.20
C LEU A 51 15.77 -12.00 13.18
N ALA A 52 16.61 -12.22 14.20
CA ALA A 52 16.32 -13.23 15.23
C ALA A 52 15.05 -12.91 16.04
N ASP A 53 14.80 -11.63 16.32
CA ASP A 53 13.56 -11.16 16.96
C ASP A 53 12.34 -11.38 16.06
N TYR A 54 12.47 -11.19 14.74
CA TYR A 54 11.44 -11.51 13.76
C TYR A 54 11.10 -13.01 13.77
N GLU A 55 12.12 -13.87 13.70
CA GLU A 55 11.93 -15.32 13.69
C GLU A 55 11.32 -15.86 14.98
N ALA A 56 11.86 -15.45 16.13
CA ALA A 56 11.36 -15.88 17.44
C ALA A 56 9.89 -15.52 17.66
N ARG A 57 9.45 -14.36 17.17
CA ARG A 57 8.06 -13.92 17.28
C ARG A 57 7.11 -14.71 16.38
N ILE A 58 7.58 -15.17 15.22
CA ILE A 58 6.79 -16.05 14.36
C ILE A 58 6.69 -17.44 14.98
N GLU A 59 7.80 -17.96 15.51
CA GLU A 59 7.81 -19.26 16.18
C GLU A 59 6.83 -19.29 17.35
N ALA A 60 6.83 -18.25 18.19
CA ALA A 60 5.87 -18.13 19.28
C ALA A 60 4.40 -18.15 18.83
N LEU A 61 4.08 -17.62 17.63
CA LEU A 61 2.71 -17.68 17.07
C LEU A 61 2.34 -19.09 16.58
N LEU A 62 3.32 -19.85 16.07
CA LEU A 62 3.16 -21.25 15.65
C LEU A 62 3.00 -22.17 16.87
N GLU A 63 3.89 -22.04 17.86
CA GLU A 63 3.85 -22.82 19.10
C GLU A 63 2.56 -22.60 19.89
N ALA A 64 2.03 -21.37 19.89
CA ALA A 64 0.75 -21.04 20.50
C ALA A 64 -0.47 -21.55 19.71
N GLY A 65 -0.27 -22.10 18.50
CA GLY A 65 -1.35 -22.58 17.63
C GLY A 65 -2.25 -21.48 17.07
N VAL A 66 -1.82 -20.21 17.12
CA VAL A 66 -2.57 -19.06 16.58
C VAL A 66 -2.56 -19.09 15.04
N ILE A 67 -1.48 -19.63 14.47
CA ILE A 67 -1.34 -19.94 13.05
C ILE A 67 -0.82 -21.36 12.88
N ALA A 68 -1.25 -22.05 11.83
CA ALA A 68 -0.81 -23.39 11.48
C ALA A 68 0.52 -23.37 10.71
N ASP A 69 0.77 -22.32 9.93
CA ASP A 69 1.99 -22.14 9.15
C ASP A 69 2.29 -20.65 8.89
N ARG A 70 3.51 -20.36 8.42
CA ARG A 70 4.00 -18.99 8.12
C ARG A 70 3.23 -18.33 6.98
N GLY A 71 2.56 -19.09 6.13
CA GLY A 71 1.64 -18.60 5.11
C GLY A 71 0.46 -17.82 5.68
N GLN A 72 0.03 -18.14 6.90
CA GLN A 72 -1.04 -17.45 7.62
C GLN A 72 -0.59 -16.15 8.33
N LEU A 73 0.65 -15.70 8.12
CA LEU A 73 1.08 -14.35 8.48
C LEU A 73 0.53 -13.34 7.48
N TYR A 74 -0.62 -12.74 7.79
CA TYR A 74 -1.29 -11.73 6.97
C TYR A 74 -0.82 -10.29 7.28
N TRP A 75 0.45 -10.14 7.65
CA TRP A 75 1.07 -8.82 7.71
C TRP A 75 1.13 -8.19 6.33
N GLN A 76 0.93 -6.88 6.31
CA GLN A 76 0.89 -6.09 5.09
C GLN A 76 2.23 -5.94 4.38
N ALA A 77 3.32 -6.20 5.06
CA ALA A 77 4.60 -6.56 4.46
C ALA A 77 5.32 -7.58 5.34
N ARG A 78 6.07 -8.50 4.73
CA ARG A 78 6.81 -9.56 5.43
C ARG A 78 8.05 -9.99 4.65
N LEU A 79 8.93 -10.74 5.31
CA LEU A 79 9.97 -11.48 4.59
C LEU A 79 9.34 -12.71 3.93
N SER A 80 9.74 -13.00 2.69
CA SER A 80 9.30 -14.23 2.02
C SER A 80 9.97 -15.44 2.67
N ASP A 81 9.20 -16.51 2.84
CA ASP A 81 9.71 -17.78 3.39
C ASP A 81 10.48 -18.59 2.35
N ARG A 82 10.17 -18.38 1.06
CA ARG A 82 10.71 -19.16 -0.06
C ARG A 82 11.84 -18.44 -0.80
N TYR A 83 11.77 -17.11 -0.88
CA TYR A 83 12.69 -16.31 -1.66
C TYR A 83 13.41 -15.28 -0.77
N PRO A 84 14.64 -14.85 -1.11
CA PRO A 84 15.34 -13.83 -0.35
C PRO A 84 14.79 -12.42 -0.68
N THR A 85 13.48 -12.25 -0.49
CA THR A 85 12.74 -11.05 -0.88
C THR A 85 11.88 -10.54 0.28
N LEU A 86 11.53 -9.26 0.17
CA LEU A 86 10.48 -8.64 0.97
C LEU A 86 9.19 -8.63 0.14
N GLU A 87 8.09 -9.08 0.72
CA GLU A 87 6.76 -9.08 0.10
C GLU A 87 5.94 -7.90 0.62
N VAL A 88 5.53 -6.98 -0.25
CA VAL A 88 4.53 -5.93 0.06
C VAL A 88 3.15 -6.43 -0.37
N ARG A 89 2.20 -6.47 0.57
CA ARG A 89 0.91 -7.17 0.46
C ARG A 89 -0.28 -6.28 0.84
N CYS A 90 -0.06 -5.00 1.16
CA CYS A 90 -1.13 -4.05 1.44
C CYS A 90 -1.90 -3.60 0.20
N LEU A 91 -1.35 -3.77 -1.00
CA LEU A 91 -1.96 -3.24 -2.22
C LEU A 91 -3.21 -4.02 -2.64
N ASP A 92 -4.25 -3.33 -3.11
CA ASP A 92 -5.33 -3.98 -3.86
C ASP A 92 -4.83 -4.32 -5.29
N VAL A 93 -5.53 -5.20 -6.00
CA VAL A 93 -5.28 -5.40 -7.44
C VAL A 93 -5.63 -4.12 -8.19
N GLN A 94 -4.85 -3.73 -9.20
CA GLN A 94 -5.07 -2.48 -9.95
C GLN A 94 -5.99 -2.70 -11.17
N LEU A 95 -6.64 -1.63 -11.65
CA LEU A 95 -7.49 -1.67 -12.85
C LEU A 95 -6.68 -1.80 -14.15
N ASP A 96 -5.48 -1.20 -14.19
CA ASP A 96 -4.60 -1.26 -15.34
C ASP A 96 -3.15 -1.56 -14.94
N ALA A 97 -2.38 -2.08 -15.90
CA ALA A 97 -0.99 -2.45 -15.67
C ALA A 97 -0.10 -1.23 -15.39
N THR A 98 -0.49 -0.04 -15.85
CA THR A 98 0.25 1.20 -15.64
C THR A 98 0.26 1.61 -14.17
N ASP A 99 -0.88 1.49 -13.48
CA ASP A 99 -0.96 1.71 -12.03
C ASP A 99 -0.11 0.68 -11.26
N ALA A 100 -0.05 -0.57 -11.73
CA ALA A 100 0.83 -1.59 -11.15
C ALA A 100 2.32 -1.26 -11.33
N VAL A 101 2.71 -0.71 -12.50
CA VAL A 101 4.09 -0.24 -12.76
C VAL A 101 4.46 0.91 -11.84
N LEU A 102 3.57 1.90 -11.65
CA LEU A 102 3.77 3.00 -10.69
C LEU A 102 4.07 2.47 -9.28
N LEU A 103 3.20 1.60 -8.76
CA LEU A 103 3.34 1.05 -7.42
C LEU A 103 4.62 0.20 -7.30
N THR A 104 4.99 -0.53 -8.36
CA THR A 104 6.23 -1.32 -8.41
C THR A 104 7.47 -0.41 -8.33
N GLY A 105 7.51 0.67 -9.11
CA GLY A 105 8.60 1.64 -9.08
C GLY A 105 8.76 2.29 -7.70
N ILE A 106 7.65 2.70 -7.08
CA ILE A 106 7.65 3.28 -5.73
C ILE A 106 8.11 2.27 -4.68
N VAL A 107 7.58 1.05 -4.68
CA VAL A 107 7.98 0.00 -3.72
C VAL A 107 9.47 -0.33 -3.86
N ARG A 108 9.96 -0.47 -5.09
CA ARG A 108 11.38 -0.72 -5.36
C ARG A 108 12.24 0.42 -4.83
N ALA A 109 11.86 1.68 -5.11
CA ALA A 109 12.60 2.85 -4.64
C ALA A 109 12.56 2.99 -3.11
N LEU A 110 11.42 2.73 -2.46
CA LEU A 110 11.32 2.66 -1.00
C LEU A 110 12.27 1.62 -0.39
N VAL A 111 12.36 0.44 -0.99
CA VAL A 111 13.26 -0.62 -0.53
C VAL A 111 14.72 -0.23 -0.74
N SER A 112 15.07 0.33 -1.91
CA SER A 112 16.42 0.83 -2.18
C SER A 112 16.83 1.94 -1.21
N THR A 113 15.96 2.94 -0.98
CA THR A 113 16.18 3.99 0.02
C THR A 113 16.38 3.40 1.41
N ALA A 114 15.53 2.45 1.83
CA ALA A 114 15.66 1.80 3.14
C ALA A 114 17.00 1.06 3.31
N ILE A 115 17.51 0.41 2.24
CA ILE A 115 18.82 -0.25 2.25
C ILE A 115 19.96 0.78 2.34
N ALA A 116 19.86 1.88 1.59
CA ALA A 116 20.86 2.94 1.61
C ALA A 116 20.95 3.62 2.99
N GLU A 117 19.80 3.94 3.60
CA GLU A 117 19.73 4.51 4.94
C GLU A 117 20.32 3.59 6.02
N GLU A 118 20.07 2.29 5.90
CA GLU A 118 20.66 1.30 6.82
C GLU A 118 22.18 1.28 6.71
N LYS A 119 22.72 1.25 5.49
CA LYS A 119 24.17 1.32 5.25
C LYS A 119 24.79 2.62 5.76
N ALA A 120 24.03 3.71 5.74
CA ALA A 120 24.44 5.01 6.26
C ALA A 120 24.27 5.14 7.79
N GLY A 121 23.71 4.14 8.48
CA GLY A 121 23.48 4.18 9.93
C GLY A 121 22.39 5.16 10.38
N ALA A 122 21.48 5.58 9.48
CA ALA A 122 20.38 6.45 9.84
C ALA A 122 19.41 5.75 10.80
N ALA A 123 18.83 6.41 11.80
CA ALA A 123 17.81 5.77 12.62
C ALA A 123 16.50 5.53 11.82
N PRO A 124 15.80 4.40 12.00
CA PRO A 124 14.47 4.23 11.41
C PRO A 124 13.46 5.18 12.06
N VAL A 125 12.44 5.58 11.30
CA VAL A 125 11.33 6.38 11.84
C VAL A 125 10.52 5.54 12.81
N GLU A 126 10.37 6.03 14.03
CA GLU A 126 9.50 5.42 15.04
C GLU A 126 8.06 5.88 14.85
N CYS A 127 7.14 4.92 14.74
CA CYS A 127 5.71 5.16 14.73
C CYS A 127 5.06 4.17 15.70
N PRO A 128 4.35 4.66 16.75
CA PRO A 128 3.64 3.82 17.69
C PRO A 128 2.72 2.82 16.98
N PRO A 129 2.67 1.54 17.41
CA PRO A 129 1.85 0.52 16.75
C PRO A 129 0.37 0.89 16.60
N GLU A 130 -0.22 1.54 17.62
CA GLU A 130 -1.61 1.98 17.64
C GLU A 130 -1.86 3.01 16.54
N LEU A 131 -0.91 3.94 16.36
CA LEU A 131 -0.98 4.98 15.37
C LEU A 131 -0.79 4.43 13.96
N LEU A 132 0.13 3.47 13.77
CA LEU A 132 0.30 2.81 12.49
C LEU A 132 -0.95 1.99 12.11
N HIS A 133 -1.59 1.34 13.08
CA HIS A 133 -2.85 0.63 12.86
C HIS A 133 -3.98 1.60 12.46
N ALA A 134 -4.11 2.72 13.17
CA ALA A 134 -5.05 3.78 12.83
C ALA A 134 -4.76 4.37 11.44
N ALA A 135 -3.49 4.57 11.09
CA ALA A 135 -3.08 5.07 9.77
C ALA A 135 -3.49 4.10 8.64
N MET A 136 -3.29 2.80 8.83
CA MET A 136 -3.74 1.79 7.85
C MET A 136 -5.25 1.80 7.67
N TRP A 137 -6.02 1.84 8.78
CA TRP A 137 -7.47 1.93 8.71
C TRP A 137 -7.93 3.22 8.01
N HIS A 138 -7.30 4.36 8.34
CA HIS A 138 -7.60 5.66 7.76
C HIS A 138 -7.33 5.68 6.26
N ALA A 139 -6.20 5.12 5.82
CA ALA A 139 -5.87 4.93 4.42
C ALA A 139 -6.87 4.01 3.70
N ALA A 140 -7.26 2.88 4.32
CA ALA A 140 -8.28 1.98 3.77
C ALA A 140 -9.63 2.69 3.60
N ARG A 141 -9.98 3.55 4.56
CA ARG A 141 -11.26 4.29 4.55
C ARG A 141 -11.29 5.35 3.47
N HIS A 142 -10.27 6.19 3.42
CA HIS A 142 -10.32 7.44 2.66
C HIS A 142 -9.56 7.40 1.33
N GLY A 143 -8.67 6.43 1.12
CA GLY A 143 -7.76 6.46 -0.02
C GLY A 143 -6.94 7.76 -0.02
N LEU A 144 -6.74 8.36 -1.19
CA LEU A 144 -6.08 9.67 -1.32
C LEU A 144 -7.03 10.86 -1.10
N ASN A 145 -8.30 10.63 -0.73
CA ASN A 145 -9.26 11.71 -0.53
C ASN A 145 -9.05 12.39 0.83
N GLY A 146 -8.53 13.62 0.80
CA GLY A 146 -8.37 14.47 1.98
C GLY A 146 -6.99 14.35 2.62
N SER A 147 -6.89 13.61 3.73
CA SER A 147 -5.69 13.57 4.57
C SER A 147 -5.18 12.16 4.80
N LEU A 148 -3.88 12.02 5.00
CA LEU A 148 -3.22 10.79 5.45
C LEU A 148 -2.47 11.04 6.77
N VAL A 149 -2.04 9.96 7.40
CA VAL A 149 -1.08 10.00 8.51
C VAL A 149 0.31 9.77 7.90
N ASP A 150 1.22 10.73 8.09
CA ASP A 150 2.58 10.67 7.58
C ASP A 150 3.44 9.63 8.35
N PRO A 151 4.66 9.33 7.88
CA PRO A 151 5.51 8.33 8.54
C PRO A 151 5.86 8.65 10.00
N GLN A 152 5.81 9.93 10.39
CA GLN A 152 6.03 10.38 11.77
C GLN A 152 4.74 10.38 12.61
N GLY A 153 3.64 9.87 12.07
CA GLY A 153 2.36 9.78 12.77
C GLY A 153 1.53 11.06 12.74
N ARG A 154 1.87 12.05 11.90
CA ARG A 154 1.17 13.34 11.86
C ARG A 154 0.16 13.37 10.73
N ARG A 155 -1.03 13.90 11.00
CA ARG A 155 -2.05 14.11 9.96
C ARG A 155 -1.60 15.22 9.01
N ARG A 156 -1.64 14.95 7.70
CA ARG A 156 -1.33 15.89 6.61
C ARG A 156 -2.27 15.70 5.45
N SER A 157 -2.32 16.64 4.50
CA SER A 157 -3.03 16.38 3.25
C SER A 157 -2.41 15.19 2.52
N ALA A 158 -3.21 14.45 1.73
CA ALA A 158 -2.70 13.33 0.96
C ALA A 158 -1.58 13.78 -0.01
N GLY A 159 -1.74 14.96 -0.62
CA GLY A 159 -0.72 15.58 -1.48
C GLY A 159 0.61 15.83 -0.76
N ASP A 160 0.58 16.36 0.47
CA ASP A 160 1.80 16.57 1.25
C ASP A 160 2.51 15.26 1.60
N VAL A 161 1.75 14.20 1.93
CA VAL A 161 2.34 12.89 2.23
C VAL A 161 2.94 12.26 0.97
N LEU A 162 2.30 12.43 -0.19
CA LEU A 162 2.86 11.98 -1.47
C LEU A 162 4.10 12.78 -1.88
N TRP A 163 4.12 14.09 -1.61
CA TRP A 163 5.33 14.90 -1.81
C TRP A 163 6.48 14.44 -0.90
N LEU A 164 6.20 14.16 0.38
CA LEU A 164 7.18 13.60 1.31
C LEU A 164 7.69 12.22 0.84
N LEU A 165 6.79 11.37 0.35
CA LEU A 165 7.13 10.07 -0.22
C LEU A 165 8.07 10.25 -1.41
N MET A 166 7.69 11.05 -2.39
CA MET A 166 8.50 11.28 -3.60
C MET A 166 9.86 11.83 -3.24
N ARG A 167 9.92 12.87 -2.40
CA ARG A 167 11.20 13.43 -1.92
C ARG A 167 12.10 12.38 -1.26
N HIS A 168 11.51 11.45 -0.51
CA HIS A 168 12.25 10.39 0.18
C HIS A 168 12.81 9.33 -0.78
N ILE A 169 12.14 9.08 -1.92
CA ILE A 169 12.53 8.04 -2.88
C ILE A 169 13.20 8.56 -4.15
N THR A 170 13.20 9.87 -4.40
CA THR A 170 13.81 10.49 -5.60
C THR A 170 15.24 10.00 -5.85
N PRO A 171 16.17 9.99 -4.87
CA PRO A 171 17.53 9.51 -5.13
C PRO A 171 17.59 8.07 -5.66
N ALA A 172 16.75 7.18 -5.12
CA ALA A 172 16.67 5.79 -5.57
C ALA A 172 15.97 5.62 -6.93
N LEU A 173 15.08 6.55 -7.29
CA LEU A 173 14.46 6.61 -8.61
C LEU A 173 15.46 7.11 -9.67
N GLU A 174 16.23 8.15 -9.35
CA GLU A 174 17.30 8.69 -10.21
C GLU A 174 18.36 7.63 -10.50
N GLU A 175 18.85 6.94 -9.46
CA GLU A 175 19.84 5.86 -9.60
C GLU A 175 19.35 4.73 -10.51
N ALA A 176 18.05 4.45 -10.49
CA ALA A 176 17.42 3.41 -11.31
C ALA A 176 16.98 3.89 -12.70
N GLY A 177 17.04 5.19 -12.99
CA GLY A 177 16.54 5.78 -14.24
C GLY A 177 15.00 5.88 -14.35
N ASP A 178 14.27 5.71 -13.23
CA ASP A 178 12.81 5.59 -13.21
C ASP A 178 12.09 6.88 -12.80
N GLU A 179 12.82 7.93 -12.40
CA GLU A 179 12.24 9.17 -11.86
C GLU A 179 11.18 9.78 -12.78
N ARG A 180 11.50 9.93 -14.07
CA ARG A 180 10.59 10.53 -15.05
C ARG A 180 9.32 9.70 -15.25
N GLU A 181 9.45 8.39 -15.36
CA GLU A 181 8.33 7.48 -15.58
C GLU A 181 7.42 7.48 -14.34
N VAL A 182 7.98 7.19 -13.16
CA VAL A 182 7.23 7.16 -11.90
C VAL A 182 6.58 8.52 -11.60
N GLY A 183 7.26 9.63 -11.87
CA GLY A 183 6.71 10.97 -11.73
C GLY A 183 5.51 11.23 -12.65
N ALA A 184 5.61 10.84 -13.93
CA ALA A 184 4.52 10.98 -14.89
C ALA A 184 3.31 10.12 -14.50
N LEU A 185 3.55 8.89 -14.03
CA LEU A 185 2.50 7.97 -13.58
C LEU A 185 1.82 8.46 -12.29
N LEU A 186 2.58 9.02 -11.34
CA LEU A 186 2.00 9.62 -10.14
C LEU A 186 1.13 10.84 -10.48
N HIS A 187 1.58 11.68 -11.41
CA HIS A 187 0.79 12.81 -11.87
C HIS A 187 -0.52 12.35 -12.55
N ARG A 188 -0.48 11.26 -13.32
CA ARG A 188 -1.69 10.62 -13.86
C ARG A 188 -2.63 10.15 -12.75
N LEU A 189 -2.13 9.43 -11.75
CA LEU A 189 -2.93 8.95 -10.60
C LEU A 189 -3.63 10.12 -9.90
N LEU A 190 -2.90 11.22 -9.64
CA LEU A 190 -3.46 12.41 -8.98
C LEU A 190 -4.54 13.10 -9.82
N ARG A 191 -4.39 13.11 -11.15
CA ARG A 191 -5.37 13.70 -12.06
C ARG A 191 -6.63 12.84 -12.23
N GLU A 192 -6.46 11.53 -12.34
CA GLU A 192 -7.57 10.60 -12.61
C GLU A 192 -8.31 10.18 -11.33
N GLY A 193 -7.61 10.21 -10.19
CA GLY A 193 -8.05 9.62 -8.93
C GLY A 193 -7.58 8.17 -8.80
N THR A 194 -7.70 7.62 -7.59
CA THR A 194 -7.39 6.21 -7.34
C THR A 194 -8.34 5.30 -8.13
N PRO A 195 -7.99 4.02 -8.33
CA PRO A 195 -8.90 3.05 -8.91
C PRO A 195 -10.27 2.97 -8.20
N ALA A 196 -10.31 3.12 -6.88
CA ALA A 196 -11.55 3.22 -6.12
C ALA A 196 -12.40 4.45 -6.50
N ASP A 197 -11.77 5.60 -6.74
CA ASP A 197 -12.45 6.82 -7.18
C ASP A 197 -13.03 6.65 -8.59
N ARG A 198 -12.27 6.00 -9.48
CA ARG A 198 -12.70 5.68 -10.84
C ARG A 198 -13.89 4.74 -10.85
N GLN A 199 -13.89 3.69 -10.01
CA GLN A 199 -15.04 2.78 -9.87
C GLN A 199 -16.29 3.50 -9.38
N ARG A 200 -16.17 4.35 -8.35
CA ARG A 200 -17.31 5.14 -7.84
C ARG A 200 -17.87 6.08 -8.89
N ARG A 201 -17.00 6.73 -9.66
CA ARG A 201 -17.41 7.62 -10.76
C ARG A 201 -18.17 6.87 -11.85
N ALA A 202 -17.62 5.74 -12.32
CA ALA A 202 -18.28 4.91 -13.32
C ALA A 202 -19.66 4.42 -12.84
N LEU A 203 -19.75 3.97 -11.58
CA LEU A 203 -21.02 3.55 -10.99
C LEU A 203 -22.04 4.70 -10.92
N ALA A 204 -21.60 5.92 -10.56
CA ALA A 204 -22.46 7.09 -10.49
C ALA A 204 -22.95 7.57 -11.87
N GLU A 205 -22.10 7.47 -12.90
CA GLU A 205 -22.38 7.95 -14.25
C GLU A 205 -23.23 6.97 -15.07
N GLY A 206 -22.97 5.66 -14.95
CA GLY A 206 -23.59 4.66 -15.83
C GLY A 206 -23.98 3.36 -15.13
N GLY A 207 -24.01 3.34 -13.80
CA GLY A 207 -24.42 2.17 -13.03
C GLY A 207 -23.46 0.97 -13.15
N MET A 208 -23.98 -0.21 -12.87
CA MET A 208 -23.23 -1.47 -12.96
C MET A 208 -22.63 -1.76 -14.34
N PRO A 209 -23.30 -1.46 -15.48
CA PRO A 209 -22.69 -1.63 -16.80
C PRO A 209 -21.39 -0.84 -16.97
N ALA A 210 -21.40 0.47 -16.69
CA ALA A 210 -20.20 1.31 -16.82
C ALA A 210 -19.06 0.87 -15.89
N LEU A 211 -19.39 0.43 -14.67
CA LEU A 211 -18.41 -0.16 -13.75
C LEU A 211 -17.79 -1.46 -14.33
N THR A 212 -18.61 -2.30 -14.94
CA THR A 212 -18.17 -3.57 -15.54
C THR A 212 -17.26 -3.29 -16.73
N ASP A 213 -17.62 -2.34 -17.58
CA ASP A 213 -16.81 -1.90 -18.72
C ASP A 213 -15.45 -1.34 -18.29
N LEU A 214 -15.41 -0.60 -17.17
CA LEU A 214 -14.18 -0.10 -16.57
C LEU A 214 -13.28 -1.25 -16.11
N ILE A 215 -13.82 -2.22 -15.35
CA ILE A 215 -13.03 -3.31 -14.76
C ILE A 215 -12.57 -4.32 -15.82
N THR A 216 -13.39 -4.58 -16.83
CA THR A 216 -13.06 -5.51 -17.93
C THR A 216 -12.19 -4.87 -19.02
N GLY A 217 -11.95 -3.55 -18.94
CA GLY A 217 -11.20 -2.80 -19.95
C GLY A 217 -11.97 -2.57 -21.26
N GLN A 218 -13.24 -2.94 -21.34
CA GLN A 218 -14.06 -2.75 -22.55
C GLN A 218 -14.44 -1.28 -22.80
N GLY A 219 -14.40 -0.43 -21.77
CA GLY A 219 -14.64 1.01 -21.91
C GLY A 219 -13.48 1.81 -22.53
N ALA A 220 -12.29 1.23 -22.67
CA ALA A 220 -11.09 1.91 -23.20
C ALA A 220 -10.89 1.73 -24.72
N GLY A 221 -11.82 1.06 -25.40
CA GLY A 221 -11.66 0.60 -26.79
C GLY A 221 -12.26 1.49 -27.90
N SER A 222 -12.89 2.63 -27.58
CA SER A 222 -13.62 3.44 -28.56
C SER A 222 -12.91 4.75 -28.99
N GLY A 223 -11.61 4.88 -28.75
CA GLY A 223 -10.84 6.06 -29.16
C GLY A 223 -9.36 5.79 -29.37
N ARG A 224 -9.01 5.13 -30.47
CA ARG A 224 -7.70 5.25 -31.12
C ARG A 224 -7.91 5.29 -32.63
#